data_AF-T1CJW2-F1
#
_entry.id   AF-T1CJW2-F1
#
_cell.length_a   1.000
_cell.length_b   1.000
_cell.length_c   1.000
_cell.angle_alpha   90.00
_cell.angle_beta   90.00
_cell.angle_gamma   90.00
#
_symmetry.space_group_name_H-M   'P 1'
#
loop_
_entity.id
_entity.type
_entity.pdbx_description
1 polymer ?
#
loop_
_entity_poly.entity_id
_entity_poly.type
_entity_poly.pdbx_seq_one_letter_code
_entity_poly.pdbx_strand_id
1 'polypeptide(L)' 'MIGDGSFFWLLAKAFLVSFLFLWFRASFPRYRYDQIMRLGWKVFIPIALLWVLVAGCLKYFHIVTPGA' A
#
# COMPACT_ATOMS: atom_id res chain seq x y z
N MET A 1 -19.84 -2.32 25.07
CA MET A 1 -18.39 -2.19 25.36
C MET A 1 -17.63 -2.90 24.24
N ILE A 2 -17.46 -2.22 23.11
CA ILE A 2 -16.74 -2.71 21.92
C ILE A 2 -15.76 -1.57 21.64
N GLY A 3 -14.49 -1.73 22.00
CA GLY A 3 -13.55 -0.62 21.85
C GLY A 3 -12.10 -0.93 22.16
N ASP A 4 -11.82 -1.80 23.12
CA ASP A 4 -10.44 -1.95 23.59
C ASP A 4 -9.56 -2.65 22.53
N GLY A 5 -10.02 -3.77 21.96
CA GLY A 5 -9.26 -4.52 20.95
C GLY A 5 -9.01 -3.75 19.65
N SER A 6 -9.98 -2.96 19.17
CA SER A 6 -9.85 -2.20 17.92
C SER A 6 -8.83 -1.08 18.04
N PHE A 7 -8.77 -0.41 19.19
CA PHE A 7 -7.79 0.65 19.43
C PHE A 7 -6.38 0.07 19.56
N PHE A 8 -6.19 -0.98 20.37
CA PHE A 8 -4.88 -1.66 20.48
C PHE A 8 -4.42 -2.24 19.14
N TRP A 9 -5.33 -2.78 18.32
CA TRP A 9 -5.03 -3.29 16.99
C TRP A 9 -4.55 -2.19 16.02
N LEU A 10 -5.20 -1.03 16.02
CA LEU A 10 -4.77 0.13 15.23
C LEU A 10 -3.40 0.62 15.72
N LEU A 11 -3.23 0.76 17.04
CA LEU A 11 -1.99 1.22 17.65
C LEU A 11 -0.81 0.30 17.31
N ALA A 12 -1.02 -1.01 17.33
CA ALA A 12 -0.02 -2.01 16.95
C ALA A 12 0.41 -1.86 15.48
N LYS A 13 -0.55 -1.69 14.55
CA LYS A 13 -0.23 -1.42 13.13
C LYS A 13 0.54 -0.10 12.95
N ALA A 14 0.12 0.96 13.64
CA ALA A 14 0.78 2.27 13.55
C ALA A 14 2.22 2.21 14.07
N PHE A 15 2.45 1.50 15.17
CA PHE A 15 3.80 1.30 15.73
C PHE A 15 4.68 0.48 14.79
N LEU A 16 4.14 -0.59 14.19
CA LEU A 16 4.85 -1.42 13.22
C LEU A 16 5.26 -0.61 11.98
N VAL A 17 4.37 0.23 11.43
CA VAL A 17 4.69 1.11 10.29
C VAL A 17 5.77 2.14 10.66
N SER A 18 5.69 2.73 11.84
CA SER A 18 6.67 3.71 12.33
C SER A 18 8.05 3.08 12.53
N PHE A 19 8.09 1.87 13.09
CA PHE A 19 9.31 1.08 13.25
C PHE A 19 9.92 0.70 11.89
N LEU A 20 9.09 0.23 10.95
CA LEU A 20 9.53 -0.07 9.58
C LEU A 20 10.11 1.17 8.89
N PHE A 21 9.54 2.36 9.10
CA PHE A 21 10.05 3.60 8.51
C PHE A 21 11.45 3.97 9.07
N LEU A 22 11.64 3.84 10.38
CA LEU A 22 12.97 4.01 11.00
C LEU A 22 13.98 2.99 10.47
N TRP A 23 13.57 1.72 10.34
CA TRP A 23 14.44 0.65 9.87
C TRP A 23 14.79 0.77 8.38
N PHE A 24 13.84 1.18 7.53
CA PHE A 24 14.09 1.50 6.12
C PHE A 24 15.11 2.64 6.00
N ARG A 25 15.00 3.69 6.82
CA ARG A 25 15.98 4.79 6.82
C ARG A 25 17.39 4.30 7.19
N ALA A 26 17.51 3.34 8.11
CA ALA A 26 18.79 2.77 8.53
C ALA A 26 19.38 1.79 7.50
N SER A 27 18.55 1.08 6.73
CA SER A 27 18.99 0.01 5.83
C SER A 27 19.32 0.47 4.41
N PHE A 28 18.74 1.58 3.94
CA PHE A 28 18.96 2.07 2.57
C PHE A 28 20.03 3.17 2.52
N PRO A 29 21.23 2.89 1.97
CA PRO A 29 22.24 3.92 1.70
C PRO A 29 21.75 4.79 0.53
N ARG A 30 21.51 6.09 0.82
CA ARG A 30 21.08 7.18 -0.10
C ARG A 30 20.75 6.74 -1.54
N TYR A 31 19.47 6.44 -1.79
CA TYR A 31 18.97 6.16 -3.13
C TYR A 31 18.84 7.48 -3.92
N ARG A 32 19.28 7.49 -5.19
CA ARG A 32 19.28 8.70 -6.02
C ARG A 32 17.85 9.02 -6.48
N TYR A 33 17.46 10.30 -6.46
CA TYR A 33 16.12 10.75 -6.86
C TYR A 33 15.70 10.25 -8.24
N ASP A 34 16.64 10.19 -9.18
CA ASP A 34 16.39 9.68 -10.54
C ASP A 34 15.95 8.23 -10.57
N GLN A 35 16.45 7.40 -9.64
CA GLN A 35 16.09 5.99 -9.56
C GLN A 35 14.67 5.83 -8.99
N ILE A 36 14.30 6.64 -7.99
CA ILE A 36 12.93 6.67 -7.46
C ILE A 36 11.97 7.17 -8.54
N MET A 37 12.33 8.21 -9.27
CA MET A 37 11.52 8.77 -10.34
C MET A 37 11.30 7.73 -11.44
N ARG A 38 12.36 7.01 -11.85
CA ARG A 38 12.25 5.95 -12.86
C ARG A 38 11.39 4.78 -12.35
N LEU A 39 11.48 4.42 -11.07
CA LEU A 39 10.65 3.39 -10.45
C LEU A 39 9.16 3.81 -10.41
N GLY A 40 8.88 5.03 -9.94
CA GLY A 40 7.55 5.62 -9.90
C GLY A 40 6.90 5.66 -11.28
N TRP A 41 7.59 6.27 -12.24
CA TRP A 41 7.04 6.51 -13.57
C TRP A 41 7.00 5.27 -14.47
N LYS A 42 7.97 4.34 -14.36
CA LYS A 42 7.99 3.14 -15.23
C LYS A 42 7.36 1.90 -14.61
N VAL A 43 7.22 1.83 -13.29
CA VAL A 43 6.73 0.61 -12.61
C VAL A 43 5.40 0.87 -11.94
N PHE A 44 5.29 1.91 -11.10
CA PHE A 44 4.04 2.15 -10.36
C PHE A 44 2.87 2.61 -11.24
N ILE A 45 3.09 3.52 -12.18
CA ILE A 45 2.03 4.00 -13.07
C ILE A 45 1.40 2.88 -13.93
N PRO A 46 2.18 2.07 -14.69
CA PRO A 46 1.58 1.01 -15.49
C PRO A 46 0.94 -0.08 -14.64
N ILE A 47 1.49 -0.39 -13.46
CA ILE A 47 0.89 -1.35 -12.53
C ILE A 47 -0.45 -0.83 -12.01
N ALA A 48 -0.53 0.44 -11.60
CA ALA A 48 -1.77 1.03 -11.13
C ALA A 48 -2.84 1.04 -12.22
N LEU A 49 -2.46 1.37 -13.46
CA LEU A 49 -3.37 1.35 -14.61
C LEU A 49 -3.89 -0.08 -14.89
N LEU A 50 -3.00 -1.07 -14.88
CA LEU A 50 -3.37 -2.46 -15.07
C LEU A 50 -4.27 -2.96 -13.94
N TRP A 51 -4.03 -2.54 -12.70
CA TRP A 51 -4.86 -2.90 -11.56
C TRP A 51 -6.27 -2.30 -11.65
N VAL A 52 -6.40 -1.05 -12.12
CA VAL A 52 -7.71 -0.43 -12.38
C VAL A 52 -8.47 -1.18 -13.47
N LEU A 53 -7.79 -1.60 -14.55
CA LEU A 53 -8.40 -2.42 -15.59
C LEU A 53 -8.85 -3.78 -15.05
N VAL A 54 -8.03 -4.45 -14.26
CA VAL A 54 -8.37 -5.74 -13.62
C VAL A 54 -9.54 -5.58 -12.64
N ALA A 55 -9.54 -4.55 -11.80
CA ALA A 55 -10.63 -4.27 -10.87
C ALA A 55 -11.94 -3.95 -11.62
N GLY A 56 -11.86 -3.20 -12.73
CA GLY A 56 -13.00 -2.93 -13.62
C GLY A 56 -13.54 -4.21 -14.27
N CYS A 57 -12.65 -5.08 -14.75
CA CYS A 57 -13.03 -6.39 -15.29
C CYS A 57 -13.70 -7.26 -14.21
N LEU A 58 -13.13 -7.35 -13.01
CA LEU A 58 -13.71 -8.11 -11.89
C LEU A 58 -15.12 -7.63 -11.52
N LYS A 59 -15.34 -6.30 -11.56
CA LYS A 59 -16.67 -5.69 -11.40
C LYS A 59 -17.61 -6.07 -12.55
N TYR A 60 -17.15 -5.99 -13.79
CA TYR A 60 -17.95 -6.33 -14.98
C TYR A 60 -18.38 -7.80 -14.97
N PHE A 61 -17.50 -8.71 -14.59
CA PHE A 61 -17.80 -10.14 -14.43
C PHE A 61 -18.63 -10.46 -13.18
N HIS A 62 -19.12 -9.44 -12.44
CA HIS A 62 -19.98 -9.59 -11.26
C HIS A 62 -19.39 -10.43 -10.11
N ILE A 63 -18.07 -10.66 -10.11
CA ILE A 63 -17.35 -11.45 -9.10
C ILE A 63 -17.21 -10.68 -7.77
N VAL A 64 -17.20 -9.34 -7.82
CA VAL A 64 -17.13 -8.48 -6.63
C VAL A 64 -18.51 -7.92 -6.32
N THR A 65 -19.14 -8.48 -5.29
CA THR A 65 -20.37 -7.98 -4.67
C THR A 65 -20.19 -6.52 -4.25
N PRO A 66 -21.09 -5.59 -4.65
CA PRO A 66 -21.16 -4.26 -4.05
C PRO A 66 -21.70 -4.43 -2.63
N GLY A 67 -20.80 -4.54 -1.64
CA GLY A 67 -21.21 -4.79 -0.26
C GLY A 67 -20.04 -5.03 0.69
N ALA A 68 -19.23 -4.00 0.91
CA ALA A 68 -18.53 -3.70 2.16
C ALA A 68 -18.14 -2.23 2.16
#